data_AF-A0AAN6M830-F1
#
_entry.id   AF-A0AAN6M830-F1
#
_cell.length_a   1.000
_cell.length_b   1.000
_cell.length_c   1.000
_cell.angle_alpha   90.00
_cell.angle_beta   90.00
_cell.angle_gamma   90.00
#
_symmetry.space_group_name_H-M   'P 1'
#
loop_
_entity.id
_entity.type
_entity.pdbx_description
1 polymer ?
#
loop_
_entity_poly.entity_id
_entity_poly.type
_entity_poly.pdbx_seq_one_letter_code
_entity_poly.pdbx_strand_id
1 'polypeptide(L)'
;ARFRWFVVVRRRLHHSLCFAITSYLRQTNTTATGSSAQRAIVLHSASVAPPAPYEEERITGAPIAVIIEEQDLFISPLARLDCSRVYTVEDGGRAAKVGRVHPDSLGELEDYYRACVE
;
A
#
# COMPACT_ATOMS: atom_id res chain seq x y z
N ALA A 1 6.43 -18.50 -7.23
CA ALA A 1 6.82 -17.99 -5.89
C ALA A 1 5.82 -16.90 -5.49
N ARG A 2 5.43 -16.80 -4.22
CA ARG A 2 4.50 -15.77 -3.74
C ARG A 2 5.29 -14.55 -3.27
N PHE A 3 5.35 -13.50 -4.09
CA PHE A 3 6.03 -12.25 -3.74
C PHE A 3 5.14 -11.40 -2.83
N ARG A 4 5.73 -10.70 -1.85
CA ARG A 4 5.04 -9.68 -1.04
C ARG A 4 5.51 -8.31 -1.49
N TRP A 5 4.55 -7.41 -1.70
CA TRP A 5 4.80 -6.08 -2.22
C TRP A 5 4.67 -5.06 -1.09
N PHE A 6 5.50 -4.03 -1.15
CA PHE A 6 5.62 -3.02 -0.11
C PHE A 6 5.73 -1.63 -0.73
N VAL A 7 5.12 -0.64 -0.08
CA VAL A 7 5.35 0.77 -0.36
C VAL A 7 6.30 1.30 0.72
N VAL A 8 7.44 1.81 0.29
CA VAL A 8 8.42 2.44 1.19
C VAL A 8 7.90 3.81 1.61
N VAL A 9 7.79 4.03 2.92
CA VAL A 9 7.38 5.33 3.48
C VAL A 9 8.58 6.10 4.00
N ARG A 10 9.54 5.41 4.63
CA ARG A 10 10.74 6.06 5.17
C ARG A 10 11.96 5.16 5.05
N ARG A 11 13.03 5.68 4.48
CA ARG A 11 14.32 4.97 4.37
C ARG A 11 15.14 5.19 5.63
N ARG A 12 15.82 4.15 6.10
CA ARG A 12 16.88 4.20 7.14
C ARG A 12 18.20 3.70 6.53
N LEU A 13 19.22 3.57 7.36
CA LEU A 13 20.58 3.23 6.92
C LEU A 13 20.72 1.78 6.44
N HIS A 14 19.98 0.84 7.05
CA HIS A 14 20.09 -0.60 6.78
C HIS A 14 18.73 -1.27 6.53
N HIS A 15 17.65 -0.49 6.57
CA HIS A 15 16.30 -0.98 6.38
C HIS A 15 15.39 0.14 5.92
N SER A 16 14.24 -0.24 5.40
CA SER A 16 13.16 0.67 5.01
C SER A 16 11.91 0.37 5.83
N LEU A 17 11.22 1.42 6.25
CA LEU A 17 9.91 1.33 6.86
C LEU A 17 8.85 1.40 5.76
N CYS A 18 7.97 0.41 5.76
CA CYS A 18 7.07 0.15 4.65
C CYS A 18 5.66 -0.17 5.10
N PHE A 19 4.69 0.17 4.26
CA PHE A 19 3.35 -0.41 4.31
C PHE A 19 3.26 -1.62 3.38
N ALA A 20 2.47 -2.61 3.78
CA ALA A 20 2.25 -3.80 2.96
C ALA A 20 1.13 -3.56 1.94
N ILE A 21 1.31 -4.08 0.74
CA ILE A 21 0.24 -4.14 -0.26
C ILE A 21 -0.52 -5.45 -0.02
N THR A 22 -1.82 -5.31 0.18
CA THR A 22 -2.77 -6.43 0.35
C THR A 22 -3.75 -6.42 -0.82
N SER A 23 -4.42 -7.54 -1.06
CA SER A 23 -5.52 -7.61 -2.02
C SER A 23 -6.82 -7.72 -1.25
N TYR A 24 -7.80 -6.88 -1.59
CA TYR A 24 -9.15 -7.06 -1.11
C TYR A 24 -9.71 -8.40 -1.61
N LEU A 25 -9.87 -9.37 -0.70
CA LEU A 25 -10.58 -10.62 -0.96
C LEU A 25 -11.96 -10.54 -0.31
N ARG A 26 -12.99 -10.50 -1.15
CA ARG A 26 -14.41 -10.45 -0.75
C ARG A 26 -14.85 -11.60 0.18
N GLN A 27 -14.03 -12.64 0.45
CA GLN A 27 -14.52 -13.89 1.05
C GLN A 27 -13.63 -14.71 2.03
N THR A 28 -12.45 -14.27 2.49
CA THR A 28 -11.59 -15.20 3.30
C THR A 28 -10.76 -14.62 4.44
N ASN A 29 -10.95 -13.38 4.89
CA ASN A 29 -10.25 -12.93 6.11
C ASN A 29 -11.21 -12.32 7.15
N THR A 30 -11.84 -13.23 7.89
CA THR A 30 -12.36 -13.07 9.25
C THR A 30 -11.30 -12.63 10.29
N THR A 31 -10.13 -12.14 9.85
CA THR A 31 -9.03 -11.65 10.70
C THR A 31 -8.83 -10.14 10.61
N ALA A 32 -9.49 -9.44 9.67
CA ALA A 32 -9.61 -7.99 9.74
C ALA A 32 -10.60 -7.64 10.85
N THR A 33 -10.11 -7.66 12.09
CA THR A 33 -10.77 -7.01 13.23
C THR A 33 -11.09 -5.57 12.83
N GLY A 34 -12.26 -5.07 13.22
CA GLY A 34 -12.92 -3.89 12.63
C GLY A 34 -12.09 -2.59 12.50
N SER A 35 -10.94 -2.50 13.16
CA SER A 35 -9.97 -1.40 13.05
C SER A 35 -9.04 -1.49 11.83
N SER A 36 -8.81 -2.68 11.26
CA SER A 36 -7.92 -2.88 10.11
C SER A 36 -8.59 -2.47 8.79
N ALA A 37 -9.90 -2.66 8.66
CA ALA A 37 -10.66 -2.18 7.50
C ALA A 37 -10.64 -0.64 7.38
N GLN A 38 -10.60 0.09 8.51
CA GLN A 38 -10.56 1.55 8.54
C GLN A 38 -9.21 2.15 8.10
N ARG A 39 -8.14 1.35 8.03
CA ARG A 39 -6.79 1.80 7.66
C ARG A 39 -6.31 1.22 6.32
N ALA A 40 -7.20 0.57 5.57
CA ALA A 40 -6.92 0.22 4.19
C ALA A 40 -7.09 1.46 3.30
N ILE A 41 -6.16 1.67 2.37
CA ILE A 41 -6.22 2.76 1.39
C ILE A 41 -6.22 2.17 -0.01
N VAL A 42 -6.98 2.78 -0.93
CA VAL A 42 -6.97 2.38 -2.33
C VAL A 42 -5.59 2.63 -2.92
N LEU A 43 -4.98 1.60 -3.49
CA LEU A 43 -3.72 1.70 -4.24
C LEU A 43 -4.01 1.50 -5.71
N HIS A 44 -3.54 2.41 -6.56
CA HIS A 44 -3.76 2.31 -8.01
C HIS A 44 -2.54 2.77 -8.82
N SER A 45 -2.48 2.32 -10.08
CA SER A 45 -1.50 2.88 -11.02
C SER A 45 -1.84 4.34 -11.33
N ALA A 46 -0.83 5.20 -11.36
CA ALA A 46 -0.97 6.61 -11.71
C ALA A 46 -1.46 6.83 -13.15
N SER A 47 -1.36 5.81 -14.01
CA SER A 47 -1.86 5.86 -15.40
C SER A 47 -3.38 5.65 -15.53
N VAL A 48 -4.07 5.30 -14.44
CA VAL A 48 -5.52 5.04 -14.45
C VAL A 48 -6.20 5.75 -13.29
N ALA A 49 -7.48 6.08 -13.48
CA ALA A 49 -8.29 6.64 -12.40
C ALA A 49 -8.39 5.63 -11.23
N PRO A 50 -8.39 6.11 -9.98
CA PRO A 50 -8.54 5.23 -8.82
C PRO A 50 -9.88 4.50 -8.88
N PRO A 51 -9.90 3.17 -8.65
CA PRO A 51 -11.16 2.45 -8.52
C PRO A 51 -11.90 2.94 -7.27
N ALA A 52 -13.23 3.07 -7.37
CA ALA A 52 -14.04 3.29 -6.18
C ALA A 52 -13.89 2.10 -5.22
N PRO A 53 -13.67 2.34 -3.92
CA PRO A 53 -13.69 1.26 -2.94
C PRO A 53 -15.09 0.64 -2.89
N TYR A 54 -15.17 -0.66 -2.57
CA TYR A 54 -16.47 -1.28 -2.31
C TYR A 54 -17.06 -0.75 -1.00
N GLU A 55 -18.39 -0.68 -0.93
CA GLU A 55 -19.11 -0.13 0.23
C GLU A 55 -18.75 -0.87 1.53
N GLU A 56 -18.52 -2.19 1.45
CA GLU A 56 -18.18 -3.02 2.61
C GLU A 56 -16.77 -2.73 3.14
N GLU A 57 -15.88 -2.12 2.34
CA GLU A 57 -14.52 -1.79 2.74
C GLU A 57 -14.46 -0.60 3.70
N ARG A 58 -15.44 0.32 3.62
CA ARG A 58 -15.51 1.54 4.43
C ARG A 58 -14.22 2.38 4.38
N ILE A 59 -13.53 2.38 3.24
CA ILE A 59 -12.33 3.18 3.00
C ILE A 59 -12.73 4.63 2.83
N THR A 60 -12.16 5.50 3.66
CA THR A 60 -12.45 6.94 3.66
C THR A 60 -11.23 7.80 3.32
N GLY A 61 -10.03 7.21 3.33
CA GLY A 61 -8.80 7.91 2.98
C GLY A 61 -8.66 8.14 1.47
N ALA A 62 -7.96 9.21 1.12
CA ALA A 62 -7.54 9.51 -0.25
C ALA A 62 -6.68 8.37 -0.85
N PRO A 63 -6.91 8.02 -2.13
CA PRO A 63 -6.17 6.96 -2.82
C PRO A 63 -4.69 7.32 -2.99
N ILE A 64 -3.83 6.29 -2.99
CA ILE A 64 -2.39 6.43 -3.27
C ILE A 64 -2.12 5.96 -4.70
N ALA A 65 -1.59 6.87 -5.51
CA ALA A 65 -1.15 6.59 -6.88
C ALA A 65 0.32 6.14 -6.89
N VAL A 66 0.62 5.15 -7.73
CA VAL A 66 2.00 4.69 -7.95
C VAL A 66 2.35 4.62 -9.42
N ILE A 67 3.58 5.02 -9.74
CA ILE A 67 4.17 4.93 -11.08
C ILE A 67 4.94 3.61 -11.13
N ILE A 68 4.45 2.68 -11.94
CA ILE A 68 5.14 1.41 -12.22
C ILE A 68 6.18 1.68 -13.31
N GLU A 69 7.45 1.34 -13.05
CA GLU A 69 8.55 1.59 -13.99
C GLU A 69 8.82 0.38 -14.90
N GLU A 70 8.45 -0.83 -14.46
CA GLU A 70 8.62 -2.08 -15.21
C GLU A 70 7.34 -2.43 -15.98
N GLN A 71 7.44 -2.54 -17.31
CA GLN A 71 6.28 -2.65 -18.21
C GLN A 71 5.45 -3.93 -18.02
N ASP A 72 6.07 -5.00 -17.52
CA ASP A 72 5.40 -6.29 -17.28
C ASP A 72 4.75 -6.40 -15.89
N LEU A 73 4.89 -5.37 -15.05
CA LEU A 73 4.29 -5.36 -13.72
C LEU A 73 2.93 -4.66 -13.72
N PHE A 74 1.97 -5.31 -13.08
CA PHE A 74 0.60 -4.83 -12.96
C PHE A 74 0.15 -4.80 -11.50
N ILE A 75 -0.49 -3.71 -11.10
CA ILE A 75 -1.15 -3.61 -9.79
C ILE A 75 -2.63 -3.88 -9.99
N SER A 76 -3.13 -4.89 -9.26
CA SER A 76 -4.55 -5.24 -9.28
C SER A 76 -5.42 -4.05 -8.86
N PRO A 77 -6.59 -3.83 -9.47
CA PRO A 77 -7.58 -2.87 -8.98
C PRO A 77 -8.10 -3.18 -7.56
N LEU A 78 -7.91 -4.43 -7.11
CA LEU A 78 -8.22 -4.87 -5.76
C LEU A 78 -7.06 -4.63 -4.78
N ALA A 79 -5.93 -4.07 -5.23
CA ALA A 79 -4.83 -3.75 -4.36
C ALA A 79 -5.22 -2.67 -3.36
N ARG A 80 -4.85 -2.88 -2.11
CA ARG A 80 -5.00 -1.96 -1.00
C ARG A 80 -3.67 -1.79 -0.30
N LEU A 81 -3.41 -0.58 0.14
CA LEU A 81 -2.31 -0.30 1.03
C LEU A 81 -2.79 -0.51 2.48
N ASP A 82 -2.14 -1.41 3.21
CA ASP A 82 -2.43 -1.64 4.62
C ASP A 82 -1.64 -0.64 5.47
N CYS A 83 -2.32 0.44 5.87
CA CYS A 83 -1.76 1.48 6.75
C CYS A 83 -2.02 1.18 8.24
N SER A 84 -2.42 -0.05 8.60
CA SER A 84 -2.63 -0.43 10.01
C SER A 84 -1.33 -0.81 10.73
N ARG A 85 -0.28 -1.13 9.98
CA ARG A 85 1.00 -1.59 10.52
C ARG A 85 2.17 -1.21 9.62
N VAL A 86 3.23 -0.71 10.25
CA VAL A 86 4.53 -0.50 9.60
C VAL A 86 5.36 -1.79 9.65
N TYR A 87 5.93 -2.16 8.51
CA TYR A 87 6.87 -3.26 8.35
C TYR A 87 8.29 -2.72 8.21
N THR A 88 9.25 -3.39 8.83
CA THR A 88 10.68 -3.16 8.60
C THR A 88 11.17 -4.14 7.54
N VAL A 89 11.68 -3.63 6.43
CA VAL A 89 12.25 -4.42 5.34
C VAL A 89 13.74 -4.12 5.27
N GLU A 90 14.59 -5.13 5.47
CA GLU A 90 16.05 -4.96 5.43
C GLU A 90 16.54 -4.63 4.01
N ASP A 91 17.50 -3.70 3.95
CA ASP A 91 18.17 -3.36 2.70
C ASP A 91 19.19 -4.45 2.34
N GLY A 92 19.32 -4.80 1.05
CA GLY A 92 20.23 -5.85 0.58
C GLY A 92 19.64 -7.27 0.53
N GLY A 93 18.37 -7.44 0.90
CA GLY A 93 17.62 -8.67 0.67
C GLY A 93 17.19 -8.89 -0.79
N ARG A 94 16.42 -9.96 -1.06
CA ARG A 94 15.80 -10.25 -2.37
C ARG A 94 14.58 -9.35 -2.64
N ALA A 95 14.77 -8.04 -2.63
CA ALA A 95 13.74 -7.05 -2.97
C ALA A 95 14.07 -6.41 -4.32
N ALA A 96 13.07 -6.33 -5.20
CA ALA A 96 13.17 -5.66 -6.49
C ALA A 96 12.44 -4.32 -6.44
N LYS A 97 13.02 -3.29 -7.06
CA LYS A 97 12.34 -2.01 -7.25
C LYS A 97 11.30 -2.17 -8.36
N VAL A 98 10.02 -2.02 -7.99
CA VAL A 98 8.88 -2.11 -8.93
C VAL A 98 8.54 -0.74 -9.53
N GLY A 99 8.72 0.33 -8.75
CA GLY A 99 8.29 1.66 -9.14
C GLY A 99 8.46 2.68 -8.03
N ARG A 100 7.60 3.70 -8.03
CA ARG A 100 7.62 4.83 -7.09
C ARG A 100 6.22 5.35 -6.80
N VAL A 101 6.01 5.95 -5.63
CA VAL A 101 4.75 6.64 -5.31
C VAL A 101 4.68 7.94 -6.13
N HIS A 102 3.49 8.29 -6.61
CA HIS A 102 3.29 9.54 -7.33
C HIS A 102 3.56 10.74 -6.40
N PRO A 103 4.23 11.82 -6.86
CA PRO A 103 4.52 12.98 -6.02
C PRO A 103 3.31 13.56 -5.30
N ASP A 104 2.16 13.63 -6.01
CA ASP A 104 0.91 14.15 -5.46
C ASP A 104 0.29 13.28 -4.36
N SER A 105 0.74 12.04 -4.19
CA SER A 105 0.28 11.14 -3.13
C SER A 105 1.25 11.07 -1.94
N LEU A 106 2.37 11.81 -1.98
CA LEU A 106 3.39 11.75 -0.93
C LEU A 106 2.90 12.37 0.39
N GLY A 107 2.10 13.45 0.32
CA GLY A 107 1.56 14.10 1.52
C GLY A 107 0.63 13.16 2.28
N GLU A 108 -0.31 12.54 1.56
CA GLU A 108 -1.25 11.57 2.10
C GLU A 108 -0.52 10.35 2.66
N LEU A 109 0.52 9.86 1.97
CA LEU A 109 1.32 8.73 2.45
C LEU A 109 2.03 9.07 3.78
N GLU A 110 2.52 10.29 3.92
CA GLU A 110 3.14 10.75 5.17
C GLU A 110 2.11 10.90 6.30
N ASP A 111 0.92 11.41 6.00
CA ASP A 111 -0.18 11.52 6.95
C ASP A 111 -0.64 10.14 7.44
N TYR A 112 -0.77 9.16 6.54
CA TYR A 112 -1.07 7.78 6.91
C TYR A 112 0.02 7.14 7.77
N TYR A 113 1.29 7.45 7.49
CA TYR A 113 2.39 7.00 8.32
C TYR A 113 2.32 7.59 9.73
N ARG A 114 2.06 8.90 9.84
CA ARG A 114 1.89 9.57 11.13
C ARG A 114 0.76 8.95 11.94
N ALA A 115 -0.42 8.81 11.33
CA ALA A 115 -1.60 8.21 11.96
C ALA A 115 -1.43 6.71 12.32
N CYS A 116 -0.44 6.02 11.74
CA CYS A 116 -0.11 4.63 12.08
C CYS A 116 0.84 4.51 13.27
N VAL A 117 1.72 5.50 13.50
CA VAL A 117 2.72 5.48 14.56
C VAL A 117 2.29 6.22 15.83
N GLU A 118 1.22 7.00 15.75
CA GLU A 118 0.49 7.62 16.88
C GLU A 118 -0.53 6.65 17.50
#